data_AF-A0A525WME3-F1
#
_entry.id   AF-A0A525WME3-F1
#
_cell.length_a   1.000
_cell.length_b   1.000
_cell.length_c   1.000
_cell.angle_alpha   90.00
_cell.angle_beta   90.00
_cell.angle_gamma   90.00
#
_symmetry.space_group_name_H-M   'P 1'
#
loop_
_entity.id
_entity.type
_entity.pdbx_description
1 polymer ?
#
loop_
_entity_poly.entity_id
_entity_poly.type
_entity_poly.pdbx_seq_one_letter_code
_entity_poly.pdbx_strand_id
1 'polypeptide(L)'
;MNSIVAKIGVIAALLLALCSSPSCVTRPNLVIHQSDTLSVVLREMPSWRPSIEPHNHPYRVPSNVVLEILASLDYGEGSLLPFSQGQPRRVFSRGQAELLAPELSMALGQALPQEVAAFSVADEDRPDRLTKGLSFVLGDELHLIVDELRKPSYQGEQQPYQQPASRWELIPGNKQRHYATLPGGKGMTTNWIITPLR
;
A
#
# COMPACT_ATOMS: atom_id res chain seq x y z
N MET A 1 27.25 -23.15 -55.04
CA MET A 1 25.94 -22.65 -54.56
C MET A 1 25.62 -22.99 -53.10
N ASN A 2 26.24 -24.01 -52.48
CA ASN A 2 25.89 -24.44 -51.11
C ASN A 2 26.36 -23.52 -49.96
N SER A 3 27.29 -22.59 -50.21
CA SER A 3 27.86 -21.72 -49.16
C SER A 3 26.98 -20.49 -48.83
N ILE A 4 26.12 -20.06 -49.76
CA ILE A 4 25.28 -18.85 -49.59
C ILE A 4 24.04 -19.16 -48.74
N VAL A 5 23.44 -20.34 -48.94
CA VAL A 5 22.25 -20.79 -48.19
C VAL A 5 22.55 -20.96 -46.70
N ALA A 6 23.74 -21.46 -46.35
CA ALA A 6 24.16 -21.62 -44.97
C ALA A 6 24.36 -20.27 -44.23
N LYS A 7 24.86 -19.24 -44.92
CA LYS A 7 25.07 -17.91 -44.32
C LYS A 7 23.77 -17.17 -44.05
N ILE A 8 22.77 -17.33 -44.93
CA ILE A 8 21.44 -16.72 -44.75
C ILE A 8 20.71 -17.35 -43.55
N GLY A 9 20.82 -18.67 -43.37
CA GLY A 9 20.21 -19.36 -42.23
C GLY A 9 20.77 -18.93 -40.87
N VAL A 10 22.07 -18.69 -40.78
CA VAL A 10 22.72 -18.22 -39.54
C VAL A 10 22.32 -16.78 -39.21
N ILE A 11 22.20 -15.89 -40.21
CA ILE A 11 21.75 -14.51 -40.00
C ILE A 11 20.28 -14.46 -39.57
N ALA A 12 19.42 -15.31 -40.16
CA ALA A 12 18.02 -15.41 -39.78
C ALA A 12 17.83 -15.92 -38.35
N ALA A 13 18.62 -16.91 -37.92
CA ALA A 13 18.59 -17.43 -36.55
C ALA A 13 19.10 -16.41 -35.52
N LEU A 14 20.11 -15.61 -35.87
CA LEU A 14 20.59 -14.53 -35.00
C LEU A 14 19.54 -13.42 -34.83
N LEU A 15 18.84 -13.04 -35.91
CA LEU A 15 17.76 -12.03 -35.87
C LEU A 15 16.56 -12.49 -35.04
N LEU A 16 16.19 -13.77 -35.12
CA LEU A 16 15.12 -14.35 -34.29
C LEU A 16 15.47 -14.42 -32.80
N ALA A 17 16.75 -14.61 -32.45
CA ALA A 17 17.21 -14.62 -31.06
C ALA A 17 17.32 -13.22 -30.43
N LEU A 18 17.50 -12.16 -31.23
CA LEU A 18 17.51 -10.77 -30.72
C LEU A 18 16.09 -10.20 -30.50
N CYS A 19 15.07 -10.74 -31.16
CA CYS A 19 13.67 -10.30 -30.97
C CYS A 19 12.96 -10.95 -29.76
N SER A 20 13.54 -11.99 -29.15
CA SER A 20 13.04 -12.60 -27.91
C SER A 20 13.56 -11.88 -26.67
N SER A 21 13.52 -10.55 -26.67
CA SER A 21 13.57 -9.81 -25.41
C SER A 21 12.24 -10.10 -24.71
N PRO A 22 12.18 -10.67 -23.50
CA PRO A 22 10.95 -10.59 -22.73
C PRO A 22 10.68 -9.10 -22.58
N SER A 23 9.66 -8.62 -23.29
CA SER A 23 9.14 -7.29 -23.04
C SER A 23 8.83 -7.27 -21.55
N CYS A 24 9.58 -6.50 -20.77
CA CYS A 24 9.20 -6.15 -19.41
C CYS A 24 7.90 -5.36 -19.54
N VAL A 25 6.79 -6.07 -19.73
CA VAL A 25 5.46 -5.48 -19.75
C VAL A 25 5.18 -5.14 -18.30
N THR A 26 5.54 -3.93 -17.89
CA THR A 26 4.95 -3.30 -16.71
C THR A 26 3.45 -3.32 -16.97
N ARG A 27 2.71 -4.15 -16.22
CA ARG A 27 1.25 -4.19 -16.38
C ARG A 27 0.71 -2.79 -16.10
N PRO A 28 -0.17 -2.26 -16.97
CA PRO A 28 -0.77 -0.96 -16.72
C PRO A 28 -1.55 -1.03 -15.40
N ASN A 29 -1.33 -0.05 -14.54
CA ASN A 29 -2.06 0.07 -13.29
C ASN A 29 -3.58 0.10 -13.57
N LEU A 30 -4.35 -0.77 -12.94
CA LEU A 30 -5.81 -0.80 -13.10
C LEU A 30 -6.46 0.16 -12.11
N VAL A 31 -7.11 1.20 -12.63
CA VAL A 31 -7.83 2.18 -11.81
C VAL A 31 -9.16 1.60 -11.38
N ILE A 32 -9.36 1.49 -10.07
CA ILE A 32 -10.62 1.04 -9.46
C ILE A 32 -11.51 2.26 -9.21
N HIS A 33 -10.93 3.32 -8.66
CA HIS A 33 -11.60 4.60 -8.41
C HIS A 33 -10.62 5.76 -8.56
N GLN A 34 -11.08 6.89 -9.10
CA GLN A 34 -10.33 8.14 -9.14
C GLN A 34 -11.26 9.35 -9.04
N SER A 35 -11.01 10.20 -8.04
CA SER A 35 -11.63 11.50 -7.82
C SER A 35 -10.61 12.47 -7.21
N ASP A 36 -11.05 13.66 -6.81
CA ASP A 36 -10.18 14.67 -6.16
C ASP A 36 -9.75 14.26 -4.75
N THR A 37 -10.58 13.47 -4.05
CA THR A 37 -10.36 13.09 -2.65
C THR A 37 -10.08 11.61 -2.46
N LEU A 38 -10.30 10.77 -3.48
CA LEU A 38 -10.08 9.33 -3.40
C LEU A 38 -9.42 8.80 -4.68
N SER A 39 -8.39 7.97 -4.50
CA SER A 39 -7.78 7.19 -5.57
C SER A 39 -7.55 5.78 -5.05
N VAL A 40 -8.00 4.78 -5.80
CA VAL A 40 -7.73 3.36 -5.54
C VAL A 40 -7.32 2.71 -6.85
N VAL A 41 -6.12 2.12 -6.86
CA VAL A 41 -5.48 1.60 -8.06
C VAL A 41 -4.79 0.28 -7.74
N LEU A 42 -5.01 -0.72 -8.57
CA LEU A 42 -4.25 -1.97 -8.54
C LEU A 42 -2.93 -1.80 -9.29
N ARG A 43 -1.84 -2.18 -8.63
CA ARG A 43 -0.47 -2.10 -9.19
C ARG A 43 0.42 -3.16 -8.56
N GLU A 44 1.58 -3.41 -9.15
CA GLU A 44 2.60 -4.27 -8.55
C GLU A 44 3.14 -3.69 -7.24
N MET A 45 3.59 -4.57 -6.34
CA MET A 45 4.26 -4.17 -5.11
C MET A 45 5.53 -3.34 -5.44
N PRO A 46 5.73 -2.17 -4.82
CA PRO A 46 6.96 -1.39 -5.04
C PRO A 46 8.21 -2.19 -4.65
N SER A 47 9.23 -2.18 -5.51
CA SER A 47 10.46 -3.00 -5.36
C SER A 47 11.29 -2.75 -4.10
N TRP A 48 11.09 -1.63 -3.43
CA TRP A 48 11.75 -1.29 -2.16
C TRP A 48 11.04 -1.89 -0.93
N ARG A 49 9.86 -2.49 -1.11
CA ARG A 49 9.15 -3.27 -0.08
C ARG A 49 9.64 -4.73 -0.13
N PRO A 50 9.61 -5.47 0.99
CA PRO A 50 9.96 -6.88 0.98
C PRO A 50 9.04 -7.63 0.02
N SER A 51 9.62 -8.49 -0.82
CA SER A 51 8.84 -9.39 -1.66
C SER A 51 8.17 -10.43 -0.76
N ILE A 52 6.86 -10.30 -0.57
CA ILE A 52 5.99 -11.30 0.08
C ILE A 52 5.26 -12.10 -1.01
N GLU A 53 5.85 -12.19 -2.19
CA GLU A 53 5.25 -12.91 -3.30
C GLU A 53 5.31 -14.43 -3.07
N PRO A 54 4.29 -15.17 -3.55
CA PRO A 54 3.06 -14.69 -4.17
C PRO A 54 1.98 -14.30 -3.14
N HIS A 55 1.19 -13.26 -3.41
CA HIS A 55 0.01 -12.97 -2.60
C HIS A 55 -1.11 -13.92 -3.01
N ASN A 56 -1.51 -14.79 -2.10
CA ASN A 56 -2.73 -15.56 -2.29
C ASN A 56 -3.90 -14.65 -1.92
N HIS A 57 -4.65 -14.17 -2.93
CA HIS A 57 -5.94 -13.49 -2.77
C HIS A 57 -7.13 -14.43 -3.04
N PRO A 58 -7.28 -15.58 -2.34
CA PRO A 58 -8.37 -16.51 -2.62
C PRO A 58 -9.73 -16.01 -2.10
N TYR A 59 -9.75 -14.86 -1.41
CA TYR A 59 -10.88 -14.42 -0.60
C TYR A 59 -11.23 -12.96 -0.86
N ARG A 60 -12.53 -12.72 -1.15
CA ARG A 60 -13.09 -11.37 -1.26
C ARG A 60 -13.42 -10.85 0.13
N VAL A 61 -12.84 -9.72 0.52
CA VAL A 61 -13.14 -9.05 1.79
C VAL A 61 -14.39 -8.18 1.63
N PRO A 62 -15.48 -8.42 2.38
CA PRO A 62 -16.67 -7.56 2.33
C PRO A 62 -16.37 -6.12 2.77
N SER A 63 -17.06 -5.13 2.20
CA SER A 63 -16.82 -3.71 2.48
C SER A 63 -17.06 -3.35 3.95
N ASN A 64 -18.02 -3.97 4.63
CA ASN A 64 -18.24 -3.76 6.07
C ASN A 64 -17.07 -4.24 6.92
N VAL A 65 -16.44 -5.37 6.55
CA VAL A 65 -15.24 -5.87 7.23
C VAL A 65 -14.07 -4.92 6.99
N VAL A 66 -13.89 -4.44 5.76
CA VAL A 66 -12.86 -3.41 5.46
C VAL A 66 -13.10 -2.15 6.29
N LEU A 67 -14.35 -1.67 6.36
CA LEU A 67 -14.72 -0.49 7.14
C LEU A 67 -14.38 -0.66 8.63
N GLU A 68 -14.74 -1.80 9.23
CA GLU A 68 -14.43 -2.09 10.64
C GLU A 68 -12.91 -2.06 10.89
N ILE A 69 -12.12 -2.62 9.99
CA ILE A 69 -10.65 -2.61 10.10
C ILE A 69 -10.12 -1.18 9.96
N LEU A 70 -10.55 -0.42 8.95
CA LEU A 70 -10.10 0.96 8.75
C LEU A 70 -10.47 1.85 9.95
N ALA A 71 -11.67 1.69 10.50
CA ALA A 71 -12.16 2.45 11.63
C ALA A 71 -11.47 2.10 12.96
N SER A 72 -10.87 0.90 13.07
CA SER A 72 -10.17 0.47 14.28
C SER A 72 -8.69 0.85 14.31
N LEU A 73 -8.14 1.43 13.23
CA LEU A 73 -6.72 1.75 13.13
C LEU A 73 -6.38 3.04 13.84
N ASP A 74 -5.43 2.91 14.77
CA ASP A 74 -4.88 4.02 15.50
C ASP A 74 -3.38 4.19 15.21
N TYR A 75 -2.89 5.41 15.39
CA TYR A 75 -1.47 5.75 15.39
C TYR A 75 -1.14 6.58 16.61
N GLY A 76 0.10 6.43 17.08
CA GLY A 76 0.72 7.28 18.08
C GLY A 76 1.75 8.19 17.44
N GLU A 77 1.95 9.36 18.01
CA GLU A 77 3.16 10.14 17.75
C GLU A 77 4.21 9.74 18.77
N GLY A 78 5.40 9.36 18.29
CA GLY A 78 6.55 9.17 19.16
C GLY A 78 6.84 10.46 19.90
N SER A 79 6.81 10.42 21.23
CA SER A 79 7.32 11.52 22.05
C SER A 79 8.76 11.26 22.43
N LEU A 80 9.57 12.31 22.41
CA LEU A 80 10.93 12.30 22.95
C LEU A 80 10.95 12.29 24.49
N LEU A 81 9.79 12.47 25.14
CA LEU A 81 9.66 12.50 26.60
C LEU A 81 9.17 11.13 27.13
N PRO A 82 9.85 10.57 28.15
CA PRO A 82 9.62 9.19 28.61
C PRO A 82 8.25 8.92 29.27
N PHE A 83 7.40 9.94 29.45
CA PHE A 83 6.10 9.82 30.12
C PHE A 83 4.94 10.49 29.39
N SER A 84 5.16 11.06 28.21
CA SER A 84 4.06 11.61 27.41
C SER A 84 3.70 10.62 26.30
N GLN A 85 2.97 9.57 26.66
CA GLN A 85 2.23 8.83 25.65
C GLN A 85 1.06 9.72 25.22
N GLY A 86 1.14 10.28 24.01
CA GLY A 86 0.01 10.98 23.41
C GLY A 86 -1.16 10.00 23.27
N GLN A 87 -2.39 10.51 23.39
CA GLN A 87 -3.56 9.69 23.13
C GLN A 87 -3.50 9.15 21.68
N PRO A 88 -3.75 7.84 21.47
CA PRO A 88 -3.87 7.26 20.14
C PRO A 88 -4.86 8.05 19.30
N ARG A 89 -4.51 8.28 18.04
CA ARG A 89 -5.34 9.01 17.08
C ARG A 89 -5.74 8.06 15.96
N ARG A 90 -6.95 8.26 15.42
CA ARG A 90 -7.44 7.50 14.28
C ARG A 90 -6.62 7.80 13.03
N VAL A 91 -6.15 6.75 12.35
CA VAL A 91 -5.46 6.86 11.05
C VAL A 91 -6.40 7.44 10.01
N PHE A 92 -7.60 6.88 9.92
CA PHE A 92 -8.66 7.32 9.02
C PHE A 92 -9.71 8.11 9.80
N SER A 93 -10.19 9.21 9.22
CA SER A 93 -11.46 9.77 9.68
C SER A 93 -12.59 8.77 9.40
N ARG A 94 -13.74 8.96 10.07
CA ARG A 94 -14.93 8.15 9.76
C ARG A 94 -15.33 8.29 8.29
N GLY A 95 -15.34 9.51 7.75
CA GLY A 95 -15.65 9.78 6.35
C GLY A 95 -14.65 9.12 5.40
N GLN A 96 -13.35 9.19 5.68
CA GLN A 96 -12.34 8.50 4.89
C GLN A 96 -12.54 6.98 4.89
N ALA A 97 -12.85 6.39 6.04
CA ALA A 97 -13.07 4.95 6.14
C ALA A 97 -14.33 4.54 5.37
N GLU A 98 -15.42 5.29 5.47
CA GLU A 98 -16.68 5.06 4.74
C GLU A 98 -16.50 5.21 3.22
N LEU A 99 -15.71 6.20 2.77
CA LEU A 99 -15.39 6.41 1.35
C LEU A 99 -14.45 5.33 0.80
N LEU A 100 -13.40 4.96 1.55
CA LEU A 100 -12.36 4.04 1.07
C LEU A 100 -12.81 2.57 1.09
N ALA A 101 -13.60 2.15 2.08
CA ALA A 101 -13.96 0.75 2.29
C ALA A 101 -14.60 0.05 1.07
N PRO A 102 -15.60 0.61 0.37
CA PRO A 102 -16.20 -0.05 -0.79
C PRO A 102 -15.21 -0.20 -1.95
N GLU A 103 -14.42 0.83 -2.24
CA GLU A 103 -13.45 0.81 -3.34
C GLU A 103 -12.29 -0.13 -3.05
N LEU A 104 -11.83 -0.17 -1.80
CA LEU A 104 -10.77 -1.09 -1.38
C LEU A 104 -11.28 -2.55 -1.39
N SER A 105 -12.51 -2.81 -0.95
CA SER A 105 -13.15 -4.13 -1.08
C SER A 105 -13.24 -4.59 -2.54
N MET A 106 -13.60 -3.68 -3.46
CA MET A 106 -13.63 -3.96 -4.88
C MET A 106 -12.23 -4.25 -5.44
N ALA A 107 -11.24 -3.42 -5.10
CA ALA A 107 -9.85 -3.59 -5.52
C ALA A 107 -9.30 -4.95 -5.06
N LEU A 108 -9.46 -5.29 -3.78
CA LEU A 108 -8.99 -6.57 -3.22
C LEU A 108 -9.68 -7.78 -3.87
N GLY A 109 -10.93 -7.63 -4.31
CA GLY A 109 -11.66 -8.66 -5.05
C GLY A 109 -11.23 -8.83 -6.51
N GLN A 110 -10.52 -7.85 -7.08
CA GLN A 110 -10.02 -7.88 -8.47
C GLN A 110 -8.50 -8.06 -8.55
N ALA A 111 -7.79 -7.92 -7.42
CA ALA A 111 -6.34 -7.98 -7.36
C ALA A 111 -5.79 -9.34 -7.80
N LEU A 112 -4.83 -9.31 -8.72
CA LEU A 112 -4.04 -10.48 -9.07
C LEU A 112 -2.99 -10.80 -7.98
N PRO A 113 -2.44 -12.02 -7.91
CA PRO A 113 -1.48 -12.42 -6.88
C PRO A 113 -0.22 -11.55 -6.72
N GLN A 114 0.17 -10.81 -7.76
CA GLN A 114 1.28 -9.87 -7.74
C GLN A 114 0.85 -8.42 -7.43
N GLU A 115 -0.45 -8.15 -7.41
CA GLU A 115 -1.01 -6.82 -7.27
C GLU A 115 -1.39 -6.50 -5.83
N VAL A 116 -1.24 -5.21 -5.52
CA VAL A 116 -1.69 -4.58 -4.29
C VAL A 116 -2.61 -3.42 -4.64
N ALA A 117 -3.57 -3.15 -3.76
CA ALA A 117 -4.42 -1.96 -3.85
C ALA A 117 -3.68 -0.77 -3.24
N ALA A 118 -3.18 0.12 -4.09
CA ALA A 118 -2.67 1.42 -3.68
C ALA A 118 -3.82 2.39 -3.49
N PHE A 119 -3.83 3.11 -2.37
CA PHE A 119 -4.87 4.07 -2.07
C PHE A 119 -4.32 5.43 -1.64
N SER A 120 -5.14 6.45 -1.87
CA SER A 120 -4.98 7.81 -1.38
C SER A 120 -6.37 8.34 -1.05
N VAL A 121 -6.60 8.78 0.19
CA VAL A 121 -7.90 9.29 0.63
C VAL A 121 -7.72 10.57 1.45
N ALA A 122 -8.52 11.60 1.16
CA ALA A 122 -8.55 12.87 1.86
C ALA A 122 -9.95 13.14 2.44
N ASP A 123 -10.03 13.95 3.50
CA ASP A 123 -11.33 14.47 3.97
C ASP A 123 -11.85 15.52 2.95
N GLU A 124 -13.13 15.46 2.57
CA GLU A 124 -13.72 16.41 1.60
C GLU A 124 -13.59 17.87 2.06
N ASP A 125 -13.90 18.14 3.32
CA ASP A 125 -13.81 19.48 3.91
C ASP A 125 -12.38 19.89 4.29
N ARG A 126 -11.43 18.93 4.30
CA ARG A 126 -10.05 19.11 4.78
C ARG A 126 -9.08 18.30 3.91
N PRO A 127 -8.84 18.71 2.65
CA PRO A 127 -8.03 17.94 1.71
C PRO A 127 -6.56 17.81 2.13
N ASP A 128 -6.11 18.65 3.06
CA ASP A 128 -4.79 18.58 3.70
C ASP A 128 -4.65 17.39 4.65
N ARG A 129 -5.76 16.85 5.17
CA ARG A 129 -5.80 15.58 5.89
C ARG A 129 -5.87 14.41 4.90
N LEU A 130 -4.69 13.97 4.48
CA LEU A 130 -4.49 12.96 3.45
C LEU A 130 -3.83 11.70 4.03
N THR A 131 -4.37 10.54 3.69
CA THR A 131 -3.81 9.23 4.06
C THR A 131 -3.52 8.44 2.80
N LYS A 132 -2.29 7.94 2.65
CA LYS A 132 -1.90 7.07 1.53
C LYS A 132 -1.31 5.77 2.02
N GLY A 133 -1.46 4.73 1.21
CA GLY A 133 -0.89 3.45 1.54
C GLY A 133 -1.15 2.37 0.52
N LEU A 134 -0.90 1.14 0.96
CA LEU A 134 -1.10 -0.09 0.21
C LEU A 134 -1.92 -1.06 1.04
N SER A 135 -2.75 -1.86 0.37
CA SER A 135 -3.46 -2.98 0.99
C SER A 135 -3.46 -4.21 0.09
N PHE A 136 -3.40 -5.38 0.69
CA PHE A 136 -3.48 -6.66 0.00
C PHE A 136 -3.88 -7.77 0.98
N VAL A 137 -4.39 -8.87 0.44
CA VAL A 137 -4.71 -10.07 1.22
C VAL A 137 -3.61 -11.10 1.05
N LEU A 138 -3.21 -11.73 2.15
CA LEU A 138 -2.34 -12.89 2.13
C LEU A 138 -2.99 -13.99 2.98
N GLY A 139 -3.50 -15.02 2.31
CA GLY A 139 -4.22 -16.09 2.99
C GLY A 139 -5.52 -15.56 3.60
N ASP A 140 -5.57 -15.44 4.92
CA ASP A 140 -6.74 -14.99 5.68
C ASP A 140 -6.45 -13.70 6.46
N GLU A 141 -5.49 -12.93 5.98
CA GLU A 141 -4.98 -11.74 6.63
C GLU A 141 -5.02 -10.54 5.67
N LEU A 142 -5.56 -9.43 6.15
CA LEU A 142 -5.46 -8.15 5.48
C LEU A 142 -4.17 -7.45 5.93
N HIS A 143 -3.29 -7.21 4.97
CA HIS A 143 -2.10 -6.40 5.15
C HIS A 143 -2.45 -4.95 4.77
N LEU A 144 -2.14 -4.02 5.68
CA LEU A 144 -2.26 -2.60 5.43
C LEU A 144 -0.94 -1.92 5.75
N ILE A 145 -0.45 -1.15 4.80
CA ILE A 145 0.76 -0.34 4.91
C ILE A 145 0.34 1.11 4.75
N VAL A 146 0.64 1.96 5.74
CA VAL A 146 0.44 3.41 5.63
C VAL A 146 1.76 4.04 5.20
N ASP A 147 1.78 4.67 4.03
CA ASP A 147 2.99 5.32 3.50
C ASP A 147 3.06 6.79 3.93
N GLU A 148 1.90 7.46 3.97
CA GLU A 148 1.81 8.88 4.25
C GLU A 148 0.58 9.17 5.10
N LEU A 149 0.77 9.97 6.15
CA LEU A 149 -0.28 10.43 7.04
C LEU A 149 -0.11 11.94 7.24
N ARG A 150 -0.88 12.74 6.53
CA ARG A 150 -0.87 14.20 6.67
C ARG A 150 -1.94 14.67 7.63
N LYS A 151 -1.56 15.61 8.48
CA LYS A 151 -2.46 16.27 9.42
C LYS A 151 -2.95 17.58 8.83
N PRO A 152 -4.17 18.01 9.18
CA PRO A 152 -4.62 19.31 8.78
C PRO A 152 -3.74 20.38 9.41
N SER A 153 -3.28 21.34 8.61
CA SER A 153 -2.49 22.48 9.07
C SER A 153 -3.44 23.64 9.29
N TYR A 154 -3.77 23.97 10.54
CA TYR A 154 -4.66 25.11 10.80
C TYR A 154 -3.98 26.42 10.41
N GLN A 155 -4.64 27.23 9.56
CA GLN A 155 -4.24 28.61 9.30
C GLN A 155 -4.36 29.41 10.62
N GLY A 156 -3.22 29.63 11.28
CA GLY A 156 -3.12 30.31 12.57
C GLY A 156 -2.00 29.75 13.45
N GLU A 157 -1.61 28.49 13.26
CA GLU A 157 -0.38 27.95 13.84
C GLU A 157 0.81 28.46 13.00
N GLN A 158 1.46 29.52 13.45
CA GLN A 158 2.83 29.80 13.05
C GLN A 158 3.62 28.51 13.29
N GLN A 159 4.16 27.89 12.24
CA GLN A 159 5.11 26.77 12.39
C GLN A 159 6.27 27.30 13.26
N PRO A 160 6.35 26.97 14.56
CA PRO A 160 7.48 27.39 15.35
C PRO A 160 8.57 26.39 14.95
N TYR A 161 9.60 26.86 14.25
CA TYR A 161 10.86 26.14 14.01
C TYR A 161 10.71 24.66 13.68
N GLN A 162 10.74 24.32 12.38
CA GLN A 162 11.03 22.96 11.84
C GLN A 162 10.80 21.84 12.86
N GLN A 163 9.54 21.53 13.17
CA GLN A 163 9.28 20.33 13.96
C GLN A 163 9.85 19.16 13.17
N PRO A 164 10.76 18.35 13.76
CA PRO A 164 11.19 17.11 13.14
C PRO A 164 9.93 16.35 12.74
N ALA A 165 9.88 15.78 11.53
CA ALA A 165 8.75 14.96 11.10
C ALA A 165 8.40 13.99 12.23
N SER A 166 7.31 14.25 12.96
CA SER A 166 6.95 13.48 14.14
C SER A 166 6.88 12.03 13.70
N ARG A 167 7.79 11.21 14.21
CA ARG A 167 7.85 9.79 13.90
C ARG A 167 6.58 9.17 14.45
N TRP A 168 5.60 8.94 13.60
CA TRP A 168 4.36 8.29 13.94
C TRP A 168 4.50 6.78 13.73
N GLU A 169 3.74 6.02 14.50
CA GLU A 169 3.77 4.56 14.49
C GLU A 169 2.32 4.08 14.62
N LEU A 170 1.95 3.07 13.82
CA LEU A 170 0.63 2.46 13.99
C LEU A 170 0.58 1.75 15.34
N ILE A 171 -0.57 1.78 15.99
CA ILE A 171 -0.80 1.09 17.24
C ILE A 171 -1.74 -0.08 16.95
N PRO A 172 -1.27 -1.33 17.07
CA PRO A 172 -2.11 -2.48 16.79
C PRO A 172 -3.20 -2.62 17.86
N GLY A 173 -4.45 -2.75 17.42
CA GLY A 173 -5.55 -3.15 18.30
C GLY A 173 -5.52 -4.64 18.67
N ASN A 174 -6.52 -5.10 19.43
CA ASN A 174 -6.56 -6.44 20.04
C ASN A 174 -6.42 -7.64 19.09
N LYS A 175 -6.74 -7.48 17.80
CA LYS A 175 -6.58 -8.52 16.76
C LYS A 175 -5.47 -8.22 15.77
N GLN A 176 -4.88 -7.03 15.85
CA GLN A 176 -3.91 -6.55 14.88
C GLN A 176 -2.50 -6.85 15.37
N ARG A 177 -1.57 -6.97 14.44
CA ARG A 177 -0.14 -7.05 14.77
C ARG A 177 0.67 -6.30 13.75
N HIS A 178 1.85 -5.87 14.14
CA HIS A 178 2.82 -5.35 13.18
C HIS A 178 3.43 -6.48 12.35
N TYR A 179 3.83 -6.13 11.13
CA TYR A 179 4.70 -7.00 10.35
C TYR A 179 6.09 -7.12 11.01
N ALA A 180 6.45 -8.35 11.38
CA ALA A 180 7.71 -8.66 12.03
C ALA A 180 8.82 -8.95 11.00
N THR A 181 9.67 -7.95 10.80
CA THR A 181 11.07 -7.99 10.35
C THR A 181 11.40 -8.45 8.92
N LEU A 182 12.22 -7.61 8.27
CA LEU A 182 13.00 -7.87 7.06
C LEU A 182 13.99 -9.04 7.27
N PRO A 183 14.30 -9.84 6.22
CA PRO A 183 15.50 -10.69 6.22
C PRO A 183 16.73 -9.78 6.40
N GLY A 184 17.40 -9.85 7.56
CA GLY A 184 18.55 -8.99 7.88
C GLY A 184 18.51 -8.29 9.25
N GLY A 185 17.48 -8.52 10.08
CA GLY A 185 17.57 -8.26 11.52
C GLY A 185 17.67 -6.79 11.93
N LYS A 186 17.17 -5.83 11.14
CA LYS A 186 17.08 -4.43 11.54
C LYS A 186 15.65 -3.89 11.38
N GLY A 187 14.95 -3.78 12.51
CA GLY A 187 13.76 -2.95 12.68
C GLY A 187 12.41 -3.63 12.42
N MET A 188 11.46 -3.32 13.29
CA MET A 188 10.03 -3.59 13.13
C MET A 188 9.43 -2.52 12.21
N THR A 189 8.61 -2.91 11.24
CA THR A 189 7.95 -1.93 10.35
C THR A 189 6.72 -1.39 11.05
N THR A 190 6.85 -0.21 11.65
CA THR A 190 5.80 0.38 12.51
C THR A 190 4.63 0.97 11.72
N ASN A 191 4.75 1.12 10.41
CA ASN A 191 3.68 1.58 9.52
C ASN A 191 2.95 0.45 8.77
N TRP A 192 3.19 -0.81 9.16
CA TRP A 192 2.54 -1.97 8.58
C TRP A 192 1.78 -2.75 9.65
N ILE A 193 0.46 -2.83 9.50
CA ILE A 193 -0.44 -3.65 10.31
C ILE A 193 -0.98 -4.83 9.51
N ILE A 194 -1.08 -5.97 10.18
CA ILE A 194 -1.73 -7.19 9.71
C ILE A 194 -2.97 -7.39 10.57
N THR A 195 -4.12 -7.61 9.92
CA THR A 195 -5.39 -7.90 10.59
C THR A 195 -5.96 -9.24 10.09
N PRO A 196 -6.18 -10.23 10.97
CA PRO A 196 -6.88 -11.46 10.62
C PRO A 196 -8.31 -11.17 10.15
N LEU A 197 -8.77 -11.91 9.14
CA LEU A 197 -10.13 -11.81 8.59
C LEU A 197 -11.12 -12.80 9.24
N ARG A 198 -10.65 -13.69 10.13
CA ARG A 198 -11.44 -14.65 10.92
C ARG A 198 -11.15 -14.54 12.42
#